data_AF-A0A957A7A4-F1
#
_entry.id   AF-A0A957A7A4-F1
#
_cell.length_a   1.000
_cell.length_b   1.000
_cell.length_c   1.000
_cell.angle_alpha   90.00
_cell.angle_beta   90.00
_cell.angle_gamma   90.00
#
_symmetry.space_group_name_H-M   'P 1'
#
loop_
_entity.id
_entity.type
_entity.pdbx_description
1 polymer ?
#
loop_
_entity_poly.entity_id
_entity_poly.type
_entity_poly.pdbx_seq_one_letter_code
_entity_poly.pdbx_strand_id
1 'polypeptide(L)' 'MPKMKTHKGTAKRVRVTATGKVMTRTFNPKRAKRARTSMYGNREDRAIHPTLVDAIRKNLPYAKATPARHLQVDE' A
#
# COMPACT_ATOMS: atom_id res chain seq x y z
N MET A 1 20.50 22.50 0.09
CA MET A 1 19.08 22.52 -0.29
C MET A 1 18.34 21.40 0.44
N PRO A 2 17.39 21.71 1.34
CA PRO A 2 16.59 20.68 2.02
C PRO A 2 15.64 20.01 1.03
N LYS A 3 15.67 18.67 0.95
CA LYS A 3 14.72 17.86 0.18
C LYS A 3 13.77 17.14 1.14
N MET A 4 12.49 17.03 0.76
CA MET A 4 11.54 16.23 1.54
C MET A 4 11.99 14.77 1.61
N LYS A 5 11.75 14.12 2.74
CA LYS A 5 12.08 12.71 2.94
C LYS A 5 10.80 11.88 2.99
N THR A 6 10.85 10.68 2.43
CA THR A 6 9.77 9.70 2.60
C THR A 6 9.76 9.18 4.02
N HIS A 7 8.60 9.21 4.67
CA HIS A 7 8.41 8.55 5.96
C HIS A 7 8.50 7.03 5.79
N LYS A 8 9.59 6.43 6.28
CA LYS A 8 9.90 5.01 6.04
C LYS A 8 8.91 4.05 6.69
N GLY A 9 8.30 4.43 7.81
CA GLY A 9 7.27 3.63 8.47
C GLY A 9 6.03 3.46 7.59
N THR A 10 5.57 4.56 6.98
CA THR A 10 4.42 4.55 6.07
C THR A 10 4.77 3.79 4.79
N ALA A 11 5.96 4.00 4.24
CA ALA A 11 6.40 3.37 3.00
C ALA A 11 6.45 1.83 3.08
N LYS A 12 6.70 1.25 4.27
CA LYS A 12 6.73 -0.21 4.45
C LYS A 12 5.35 -0.84 4.61
N ARG A 13 4.34 -0.06 5.01
CA ARG A 13 3.01 -0.56 5.40
C ARG A 13 1.95 -0.34 4.32
N VAL A 14 2.21 0.62 3.44
CA VAL A 14 1.25 1.09 2.44
C VAL A 14 1.81 0.91 1.05
N ARG A 15 0.97 0.41 0.13
CA ARG A 15 1.25 0.35 -1.30
C ARG A 15 0.33 1.30 -2.05
N VAL A 16 0.89 2.09 -2.96
CA VAL A 16 0.12 2.89 -3.93
C VAL A 16 0.02 2.08 -5.21
N THR A 17 -1.20 1.84 -5.69
CA THR A 17 -1.46 1.10 -6.93
C THR A 17 -1.25 1.99 -8.15
N ALA A 18 -1.19 1.38 -9.35
CA ALA A 18 -1.07 2.12 -10.61
C ALA A 18 -2.21 3.11 -10.86
N THR A 19 -3.40 2.84 -10.32
CA THR A 19 -4.57 3.74 -10.37
C THR A 19 -4.59 4.80 -9.27
N GLY A 20 -3.57 4.82 -8.39
CA GLY A 20 -3.46 5.82 -7.31
C GLY A 20 -4.26 5.49 -6.05
N LYS A 21 -4.89 4.32 -5.97
CA LYS A 21 -5.52 3.82 -4.75
C LYS A 21 -4.46 3.42 -3.73
N VAL A 22 -4.71 3.79 -2.48
CA VAL A 22 -3.82 3.52 -1.35
C VAL A 22 -4.30 2.26 -0.64
N MET A 23 -3.45 1.23 -0.66
CA MET A 23 -3.76 -0.09 -0.11
C MET A 23 -2.91 -0.34 1.14
N THR A 24 -3.52 -0.94 2.14
CA THR A 24 -2.85 -1.44 3.34
C THR A 24 -3.10 -2.93 3.49
N ARG A 25 -2.11 -3.65 4.01
CA ARG A 25 -2.29 -5.07 4.33
C ARG A 25 -3.04 -5.22 5.65
N THR A 26 -4.01 -6.13 5.70
CA THR A 26 -4.72 -6.44 6.94
C THR A 26 -3.77 -7.07 7.97
N PHE A 27 -3.90 -6.65 9.24
CA PHE A 27 -3.11 -7.22 10.33
C PHE A 27 -3.61 -8.64 10.64
N ASN A 28 -2.68 -9.61 10.71
CA ASN A 28 -3.00 -10.97 11.10
C ASN A 28 -2.49 -11.26 12.53
N PRO A 29 -3.37 -11.26 13.55
CA PRO A 29 -2.96 -11.48 14.93
C PRO A 29 -2.46 -12.91 15.14
N LYS A 30 -1.54 -13.11 16.09
CA LYS A 30 -0.99 -14.45 16.44
C LYS A 30 -2.09 -15.48 16.74
N ARG A 31 -3.20 -15.05 17.35
CA ARG A 31 -4.35 -15.90 17.67
C ARG A 31 -5.06 -16.43 16.41
N ALA A 32 -5.17 -15.62 15.36
CA ALA A 32 -5.79 -16.03 14.09
C ALA A 32 -4.92 -17.00 13.29
N LYS A 33 -3.65 -17.21 13.66
CA LYS A 33 -2.77 -18.21 13.05
C LYS A 33 -3.06 -19.64 13.53
N ARG A 34 -3.88 -19.82 14.57
CA ARG A 34 -4.21 -21.15 15.13
C ARG A 34 -5.19 -21.92 14.23
N ALA A 35 -6.10 -21.23 13.56
CA ALA A 35 -7.07 -21.83 12.63
C ALA A 35 -6.72 -21.46 11.19
N ARG A 36 -6.71 -22.43 10.27
CA ARG A 36 -6.38 -22.20 8.85
C ARG A 36 -7.32 -21.17 8.21
N THR A 37 -8.61 -21.28 8.44
CA THR A 37 -9.64 -20.36 7.92
C THR A 37 -9.36 -18.91 8.30
N SER A 38 -9.16 -18.63 9.60
CA SER A 38 -8.83 -17.30 10.11
C SER A 38 -7.45 -16.81 9.68
N MET A 39 -6.50 -17.72 9.44
CA MET A 39 -5.15 -17.36 9.02
C MET A 39 -5.11 -16.84 7.58
N TYR A 40 -5.89 -17.42 6.68
CA TYR A 40 -5.94 -17.02 5.27
C TYR A 40 -6.93 -15.88 5.02
N GLY A 41 -8.05 -15.83 5.72
CA GLY A 41 -9.06 -14.77 5.54
C GLY A 41 -8.57 -13.35 5.83
N ASN A 42 -7.50 -13.20 6.62
CA ASN A 42 -6.92 -11.89 6.97
C ASN A 42 -5.72 -11.49 6.11
N ARG A 43 -5.44 -12.18 5.00
CA ARG A 43 -4.25 -11.89 4.15
C ARG A 43 -4.50 -10.85 3.07
N GLU A 44 -5.71 -10.34 2.96
CA GLU A 44 -6.12 -9.43 1.90
C GLU A 44 -5.57 -8.00 2.07
N ASP A 45 -5.24 -7.39 0.94
CA ASP A 45 -5.00 -5.96 0.83
C ASP A 45 -6.35 -5.22 0.84
N ARG A 46 -6.49 -4.22 1.72
CA ARG A 46 -7.69 -3.39 1.82
C ARG A 46 -7.41 -1.97 1.41
N ALA A 47 -8.40 -1.36 0.74
CA ALA A 47 -8.38 0.06 0.45
C ALA A 47 -8.49 0.86 1.75
N ILE A 48 -7.69 1.92 1.86
CA ILE A 48 -7.75 2.83 3.01
C ILE A 48 -8.95 3.76 2.88
N HIS A 49 -9.58 4.09 4.02
CA HIS A 49 -10.67 5.06 4.08
C HIS A 49 -10.25 6.42 3.52
N PRO A 50 -11.09 7.11 2.70
CA PRO A 50 -10.72 8.34 2.01
C PRO A 50 -10.16 9.43 2.95
N THR A 51 -10.69 9.55 4.16
CA THR A 51 -10.23 10.54 5.17
C THR A 51 -8.74 10.43 5.51
N LEU A 52 -8.14 9.24 5.43
CA LEU A 52 -6.74 9.02 5.79
C LEU A 52 -5.79 9.15 4.60
N VAL A 53 -6.32 9.20 3.37
CA VAL A 53 -5.52 9.18 2.14
C VAL A 53 -4.60 10.38 2.06
N ASP A 54 -5.08 11.57 2.41
CA ASP A 54 -4.31 12.82 2.30
C ASP A 54 -3.14 12.87 3.29
N ALA A 55 -3.37 12.42 4.52
CA ALA A 55 -2.32 12.30 5.53
C ALA A 55 -1.22 11.31 5.09
N ILE A 56 -1.60 10.20 4.46
CA ILE A 56 -0.66 9.19 3.98
C ILE A 56 0.13 9.69 2.76
N ARG A 57 -0.51 10.42 1.85
CA ARG A 57 0.16 11.00 0.68
C ARG A 57 1.22 12.05 1.06
N LYS A 58 0.95 12.89 2.06
CA LYS A 58 1.95 13.84 2.60
C LYS A 58 3.22 13.14 3.11
N ASN A 59 3.07 11.96 3.71
CA ASN A 59 4.17 11.14 4.19
C ASN A 59 5.00 10.48 3.08
N LEU A 60 4.45 10.38 1.86
CA LEU A 60 5.02 9.68 0.72
C LEU A 60 5.18 10.61 -0.49
N PRO A 61 6.03 11.67 -0.41
CA PRO A 61 6.12 12.70 -1.45
C PRO A 61 6.59 12.20 -2.82
N TYR A 62 7.25 11.04 -2.86
CA TYR A 62 7.79 10.45 -4.10
C TYR A 62 7.01 9.22 -4.57
N ALA A 63 5.96 8.81 -3.86
CA ALA A 63 5.15 7.67 -4.26
C ALA A 63 4.11 8.13 -5.29
N LYS A 64 4.49 8.13 -6.57
CA LYS A 64 3.55 8.39 -7.67
C LYS A 64 2.84 7.11 -8.08
N ALA A 65 1.57 7.23 -8.44
CA ALA A 65 0.86 6.22 -9.21
C ALA A 65 1.61 6.08 -10.54
N THR A 66 2.41 5.04 -10.68
CA THR A 66 3.08 4.78 -11.96
C THR A 66 2.03 4.11 -12.84
N PRO A 67 1.54 4.76 -13.91
CA PRO A 67 0.68 4.06 -14.86
C PRO A 67 1.48 2.86 -15.38
N ALA A 68 0.82 1.71 -15.50
CA ALA A 68 1.44 0.51 -16.05
C ALA A 68 2.12 0.90 -17.36
N ARG A 69 3.46 0.83 -17.40
CA ARG A 69 4.22 1.04 -18.62
C ARG A 69 3.64 0.10 -19.67
N HIS A 70 3.26 0.65 -20.82
CA HIS A 70 3.01 -0.11 -22.03
C HIS A 70 4.15 -1.13 -22.20
N LEU A 71 3.83 -2.40 -21.96
CA LEU A 71 4.57 -3.51 -22.58
C LEU A 71 4.20 -3.43 -24.05
N GLN A 72 4.95 -2.63 -24.81
CA GLN A 72 5.11 -2.88 -26.24
C GLN A 72 5.88 -4.20 -26.30
N VAL A 73 5.15 -5.27 -26.65
CA VAL A 73 5.72 -6.50 -27.15
C VAL A 73 6.06 -6.17 -28.59
N ASP A 74 7.33 -5.90 -28.86
CA ASP A 74 7.84 -5.81 -30.23
C ASP A 74 7.81 -7.23 -30.81
N GLU A 75 7.01 -7.42 -31.85
CA GLU A 75 7.01 -8.59 -32.74
C GLU A 75 8.29 -8.66 -33.58
#